data_AF-A0A535XDC2-F1
#
_entry.id   AF-A0A535XDC2-F1
#
_cell.length_a   1.000
_cell.length_b   1.000
_cell.length_c   1.000
_cell.angle_alpha   90.00
_cell.angle_beta   90.00
_cell.angle_gamma   90.00
#
_symmetry.space_group_name_H-M   'P 1'
#
loop_
_entity.id
_entity.type
_entity.pdbx_description
1 polymer ?
#
loop_
_entity_poly.entity_id
_entity_poly.type
_entity_poly.pdbx_seq_one_letter_code
_entity_poly.pdbx_strand_id
1 'polypeptide(L)'
;MRLQAAFLVVTFAATACAPSGAEPASAEPSAAVQATLSVQPTLSIQPTAEPTIATAPSAAPEPAARIPEYPLTVSTAAFPLVPSLALRAAPINDDAIAFVRSSIERYLDMLDHFRATGATNRNALSLSGRFRDAVFSGMKASQDVERKFAIGSLHVDRYLVKPWGTRALAEATVTILDKATSGSLPDQTETGRLRLVGDRLFVVDAWDYASGSWFNGPAPMTADELRQQITWAITSYLGTETWVPGSAPVGFSDDSTPFWRARQAYLASLDHAAAPSRVFEDLTATIERYDTFSEIRDGLATARISGTVATKDPAGRVSRTSFARTLRVFFGNWVPQVVDEQTAAGVWMSGGDLALAARDMNAA
;
A
#
# COMPACT_ATOMS: atom_id res chain seq x y z
N MET A 1 38.60 -30.30 -14.54
CA MET A 1 38.67 -30.85 -15.91
C MET A 1 38.04 -29.82 -16.84
N ARG A 2 38.70 -29.53 -17.96
CA ARG A 2 38.54 -28.34 -18.81
C ARG A 2 37.12 -28.15 -19.35
N LEU A 3 36.67 -26.90 -19.45
CA LEU A 3 36.02 -26.41 -20.67
C LEU A 3 36.36 -24.93 -20.88
N GLN A 4 37.16 -24.67 -21.91
CA GLN A 4 37.40 -23.37 -22.50
C GLN A 4 36.16 -22.94 -23.28
N ALA A 5 35.76 -21.68 -23.19
CA ALA A 5 34.88 -21.06 -24.18
C ALA A 5 35.42 -19.66 -24.50
N ALA A 6 35.56 -19.42 -25.80
CA ALA A 6 36.34 -18.39 -26.42
C ALA A 6 35.77 -16.97 -26.19
N PHE A 7 36.68 -16.04 -25.89
CA PHE A 7 36.47 -14.60 -26.01
C PHE A 7 36.40 -14.23 -27.49
N LEU A 8 35.27 -13.66 -27.93
CA LEU A 8 35.20 -12.90 -29.18
C LEU A 8 35.19 -11.41 -28.80
N VAL A 9 36.31 -10.74 -29.08
CA VAL A 9 36.48 -9.30 -28.96
C VAL A 9 35.86 -8.66 -30.21
N VAL A 10 34.89 -7.76 -30.01
CA VAL A 10 34.49 -6.78 -31.03
C VAL A 10 34.93 -5.41 -30.55
N THR A 11 35.92 -4.87 -31.25
CA THR A 11 36.48 -3.54 -31.10
C THR A 11 35.57 -2.55 -31.83
N PHE A 12 35.16 -1.46 -31.18
CA PHE A 12 34.76 -0.24 -31.87
C PHE A 12 35.54 0.93 -31.29
N ALA A 13 36.45 1.44 -32.11
CA ALA A 13 37.05 2.76 -31.96
C ALA A 13 36.29 3.72 -32.89
N ALA A 14 35.80 4.83 -32.34
CA ALA A 14 35.60 6.06 -33.10
C ALA A 14 35.69 7.26 -32.14
N THR A 15 36.79 7.97 -32.33
CA THR A 15 37.17 9.29 -31.82
C THR A 15 36.25 10.41 -32.32
N ALA A 16 35.98 11.42 -31.48
CA ALA A 16 36.01 12.82 -31.91
C ALA A 16 36.13 13.77 -30.71
N CYS A 17 37.14 14.64 -30.78
CA CYS A 17 37.46 15.69 -29.83
C CYS A 17 36.53 16.92 -29.95
N ALA A 18 36.48 17.66 -28.84
CA ALA A 18 35.96 19.03 -28.62
C ALA A 18 36.75 20.10 -29.46
N PRO A 19 36.60 21.46 -29.33
CA PRO A 19 36.12 22.25 -28.17
C PRO A 19 35.46 23.65 -28.42
N SER A 20 35.18 24.34 -27.30
CA SER A 20 35.13 25.81 -27.06
C SER A 20 33.95 26.62 -27.63
N GLY A 21 33.34 27.58 -26.93
CA GLY A 21 33.58 28.21 -25.63
C GLY A 21 32.83 29.55 -25.58
N ALA A 22 32.35 29.98 -24.40
CA ALA A 22 32.14 31.39 -24.03
C ALA A 22 31.66 31.49 -22.56
N GLU A 23 32.61 31.80 -21.69
CA GLU A 23 32.47 32.55 -20.43
C GLU A 23 33.38 33.81 -20.60
N PRO A 24 33.47 34.81 -19.70
CA PRO A 24 32.91 34.93 -18.34
C PRO A 24 32.40 36.34 -17.94
N ALA A 25 31.84 36.44 -16.72
CA ALA A 25 32.21 37.42 -15.67
C ALA A 25 31.22 37.28 -14.49
N SER A 26 31.60 36.59 -13.41
CA SER A 26 32.31 37.10 -12.20
C SER A 26 31.42 37.85 -11.20
N ALA A 27 31.22 37.24 -10.01
CA ALA A 27 31.71 37.73 -8.70
C ALA A 27 31.02 37.01 -7.51
N GLU A 28 31.57 35.85 -7.13
CA GLU A 28 32.18 35.45 -5.83
C GLU A 28 31.91 36.21 -4.47
N PRO A 29 32.33 35.66 -3.30
CA PRO A 29 31.45 35.11 -2.25
C PRO A 29 31.74 35.70 -0.84
N SER A 30 31.17 35.15 0.27
CA SER A 30 31.92 34.98 1.53
C SER A 30 31.18 34.21 2.65
N ALA A 31 31.79 33.07 3.01
CA ALA A 31 32.11 32.50 4.33
C ALA A 31 31.09 32.30 5.48
N ALA A 32 31.15 31.05 5.99
CA ALA A 32 30.62 30.52 7.23
C ALA A 32 31.48 30.86 8.47
N VAL A 33 30.90 30.83 9.68
CA VAL A 33 31.58 30.42 10.94
C VAL A 33 30.56 29.85 11.95
N GLN A 34 30.84 28.66 12.50
CA GLN A 34 30.28 28.13 13.75
C GLN A 34 31.17 28.53 14.95
N ALA A 35 30.60 28.78 16.14
CA ALA A 35 31.20 28.37 17.43
C ALA A 35 30.23 28.57 18.62
N THR A 36 30.35 27.66 19.59
CA THR A 36 29.53 27.38 20.79
C THR A 36 29.92 28.13 22.07
N LEU A 37 28.92 28.28 22.97
CA LEU A 37 28.94 28.16 24.45
C LEU A 37 29.80 29.12 25.33
N SER A 38 29.15 29.91 26.21
CA SER A 38 29.04 29.66 27.68
C SER A 38 28.86 30.92 28.56
N VAL A 39 28.15 30.69 29.68
CA VAL A 39 28.17 31.38 31.00
C VAL A 39 27.26 32.61 31.25
N GLN A 40 26.22 32.36 32.05
CA GLN A 40 25.41 33.29 32.86
C GLN A 40 26.13 33.57 34.19
N PRO A 41 25.89 34.70 34.89
CA PRO A 41 24.96 34.62 36.03
C PRO A 41 24.17 35.94 36.36
N THR A 42 22.87 35.76 36.68
CA THR A 42 22.05 36.40 37.76
C THR A 42 22.21 37.91 38.10
N LEU A 43 21.17 38.74 38.33
CA LEU A 43 20.15 38.69 39.41
C LEU A 43 19.12 39.85 39.24
N SER A 44 17.95 39.67 39.86
CA SER A 44 16.72 40.48 39.90
C SER A 44 16.84 41.94 40.37
N ILE A 45 15.85 42.80 40.03
CA ILE A 45 14.89 43.49 40.95
C ILE A 45 13.78 44.17 40.12
N GLN A 46 12.55 44.03 40.62
CA GLN A 46 11.22 44.37 40.07
C GLN A 46 10.83 45.85 40.29
N PRO A 47 9.85 46.38 39.53
CA PRO A 47 8.77 47.12 40.18
C PRO A 47 7.36 46.70 39.73
N THR A 48 6.45 46.99 40.64
CA THR A 48 5.14 46.39 40.89
C THR A 48 4.01 46.86 39.96
N ALA A 49 3.28 45.85 39.48
CA ALA A 49 1.87 45.72 39.05
C ALA A 49 0.90 46.93 39.02
N GLU A 50 0.23 47.06 37.87
CA GLU A 50 -1.18 47.48 37.76
C GLU A 50 -2.10 46.24 37.62
N PRO A 51 -3.37 46.29 38.08
CA PRO A 51 -4.22 45.12 38.19
C PRO A 51 -4.79 44.71 36.83
N THR A 52 -4.35 43.55 36.32
CA THR A 52 -4.96 42.89 35.16
C THR A 52 -6.20 42.13 35.61
N ILE A 53 -7.34 42.42 34.99
CA ILE A 53 -8.58 41.66 35.14
C ILE A 53 -8.31 40.21 34.69
N ALA A 54 -8.48 39.26 35.61
CA ALA A 54 -8.28 37.85 35.32
C ALA A 54 -9.35 37.36 34.33
N THR A 55 -8.96 37.19 33.07
CA THR A 55 -9.71 36.38 32.11
C THR A 55 -9.76 34.96 32.66
N ALA A 56 -10.96 34.45 32.93
CA ALA A 56 -11.14 33.04 33.28
C ALA A 56 -10.48 32.17 32.21
N PRO A 57 -9.74 31.10 32.59
CA PRO A 57 -9.14 30.21 31.60
C PRO A 57 -10.27 29.66 30.72
N SER A 58 -10.17 29.91 29.41
CA SER A 58 -11.01 29.26 28.41
C SER A 58 -10.93 27.76 28.68
N ALA A 59 -12.06 27.14 28.99
CA ALA A 59 -12.15 25.70 29.12
C ALA A 59 -11.50 25.09 27.88
N ALA A 60 -10.59 24.14 28.10
CA ALA A 60 -10.03 23.35 27.00
C ALA A 60 -11.22 22.78 26.20
N PRO A 61 -11.21 22.83 24.86
CA PRO A 61 -12.28 22.25 24.07
C PRO A 61 -12.49 20.81 24.52
N GLU A 62 -13.73 20.48 24.89
CA GLU A 62 -14.11 19.14 25.30
C GLU A 62 -13.66 18.16 24.21
N PRO A 63 -13.00 17.05 24.55
CA PRO A 63 -12.57 16.08 23.55
C PRO A 63 -13.77 15.66 22.71
N ALA A 64 -13.64 15.72 21.38
CA ALA A 64 -14.70 15.24 20.49
C ALA A 64 -15.11 13.82 20.91
N ALA A 65 -16.42 13.59 20.99
CA ALA A 65 -16.94 12.28 21.35
C ALA A 65 -16.42 11.25 20.33
N ARG A 66 -15.83 10.15 20.83
CA ARG A 66 -15.36 9.08 19.96
C ARG A 66 -16.54 8.29 19.43
N ILE A 67 -16.50 7.98 18.14
CA ILE A 67 -17.44 7.05 17.53
C ILE A 67 -17.22 5.66 18.18
N PRO A 68 -18.28 5.02 18.72
CA PRO A 68 -18.18 3.67 19.30
C PRO A 68 -17.61 2.66 18.29
N GLU A 69 -16.86 1.68 18.77
CA GLU A 69 -16.48 0.52 17.95
C GLU A 69 -17.69 -0.42 17.81
N TYR A 70 -17.99 -0.85 16.59
CA TYR A 70 -19.07 -1.81 16.32
C TYR A 70 -18.45 -3.15 15.92
N PRO A 71 -18.37 -4.13 16.84
CA PRO A 71 -17.76 -5.42 16.52
C PRO A 71 -18.56 -6.13 15.43
N LEU A 72 -17.91 -6.44 14.33
CA LEU A 72 -18.48 -7.24 13.25
C LEU A 72 -18.11 -8.70 13.45
N THR A 73 -19.12 -9.57 13.52
CA THR A 73 -18.91 -11.02 13.51
C THR A 73 -18.97 -11.55 12.08
N VAL A 74 -17.84 -12.04 11.56
CA VAL A 74 -17.79 -12.67 10.24
C VAL A 74 -18.08 -14.16 10.37
N SER A 75 -19.03 -14.66 9.56
CA SER A 75 -19.42 -16.06 9.53
C SER A 75 -18.25 -16.97 9.16
N THR A 76 -18.15 -18.09 9.87
CA THR A 76 -17.18 -19.17 9.60
C THR A 76 -17.66 -20.14 8.52
N ALA A 77 -18.87 -19.96 7.99
CA ALA A 77 -19.40 -20.78 6.91
C ALA A 77 -18.45 -20.82 5.70
N ALA A 78 -18.38 -21.97 5.04
CA ALA A 78 -17.62 -22.12 3.81
C ALA A 78 -18.26 -21.33 2.67
N PHE A 79 -17.44 -20.74 1.82
CA PHE A 79 -17.87 -20.02 0.63
C PHE A 79 -16.91 -20.31 -0.53
N PRO A 80 -17.38 -20.20 -1.78
CA PRO A 80 -16.55 -20.45 -2.95
C PRO A 80 -15.51 -19.34 -3.16
N LEU A 81 -14.24 -19.74 -3.26
CA LEU A 81 -13.13 -18.95 -3.81
C LEU A 81 -12.99 -19.35 -5.28
N VAL A 82 -13.32 -18.45 -6.21
CA VAL A 82 -13.41 -18.78 -7.62
C VAL A 82 -12.43 -17.95 -8.44
N PRO A 83 -11.45 -18.57 -9.12
CA PRO A 83 -10.50 -17.89 -9.98
C PRO A 83 -11.15 -17.49 -11.31
N SER A 84 -12.16 -16.62 -11.25
CA SER A 84 -12.95 -16.16 -12.40
C SER A 84 -12.35 -14.91 -13.08
N LEU A 85 -11.45 -14.21 -12.39
CA LEU A 85 -10.75 -13.05 -12.93
C LEU A 85 -9.45 -13.51 -13.60
N ALA A 86 -9.16 -12.95 -14.78
CA ALA A 86 -7.97 -13.27 -15.54
C ALA A 86 -7.13 -12.02 -15.81
N LEU A 87 -5.84 -12.11 -15.51
CA LEU A 87 -4.88 -11.10 -15.92
C LEU A 87 -4.70 -11.11 -17.44
N ARG A 88 -4.42 -9.94 -18.02
CA ARG A 88 -4.20 -9.78 -19.45
C ARG A 88 -2.78 -9.33 -19.72
N ALA A 89 -2.17 -9.85 -20.77
CA ALA A 89 -0.87 -9.36 -21.23
C ALA A 89 -1.00 -7.91 -21.69
N ALA A 90 -0.06 -7.08 -21.24
CA ALA A 90 0.11 -5.71 -21.71
C ALA A 90 1.43 -5.58 -22.50
N PRO A 91 1.55 -4.61 -23.41
CA PRO A 91 2.78 -4.39 -24.17
C PRO A 91 3.98 -4.11 -23.24
N ILE A 92 5.13 -4.70 -23.59
CA ILE A 92 6.41 -4.43 -22.94
C ILE A 92 7.11 -3.34 -23.76
N ASN A 93 6.80 -2.09 -23.45
CA ASN A 93 7.42 -0.90 -24.03
C ASN A 93 8.45 -0.29 -23.08
N ASP A 94 9.10 0.80 -23.49
CA ASP A 94 10.13 1.47 -22.68
C ASP A 94 9.60 1.92 -21.31
N ASP A 95 8.35 2.37 -21.23
CA ASP A 95 7.71 2.76 -19.96
C ASP A 95 7.56 1.55 -19.01
N ALA A 96 7.10 0.40 -19.52
CA ALA A 96 6.98 -0.82 -18.73
C ALA A 96 8.35 -1.30 -18.24
N ILE A 97 9.38 -1.25 -19.11
CA ILE A 97 10.76 -1.62 -18.77
C ILE A 97 11.33 -0.68 -17.70
N ALA A 98 11.16 0.64 -17.87
CA ALA A 98 11.62 1.64 -16.90
C ALA A 98 10.92 1.47 -15.54
N PHE A 99 9.62 1.19 -15.56
CA PHE A 99 8.85 0.96 -14.34
C PHE A 99 9.29 -0.30 -13.59
N VAL A 100 9.44 -1.43 -14.31
CA VAL A 100 9.95 -2.68 -13.72
C VAL A 100 11.37 -2.48 -13.18
N ARG A 101 12.25 -1.79 -13.93
CA ARG A 101 13.60 -1.43 -13.48
C ARG A 101 13.58 -0.68 -12.16
N SER A 102 12.81 0.42 -12.08
CA SER A 102 12.70 1.23 -10.87
C SER A 102 12.18 0.43 -9.66
N SER A 103 11.24 -0.50 -9.89
CA SER A 103 10.76 -1.41 -8.85
C SER A 103 11.82 -2.37 -8.34
N ILE A 104 12.67 -2.89 -9.24
CA ILE A 104 13.78 -3.79 -8.86
C ILE A 104 14.88 -3.00 -8.16
N GLU A 105 15.20 -1.78 -8.60
CA GLU A 105 16.15 -0.89 -7.91
C GLU A 105 15.70 -0.61 -6.47
N ARG A 106 14.42 -0.30 -6.23
CA ARG A 106 13.89 -0.14 -4.86
C ARG A 106 14.03 -1.40 -4.01
N TYR A 107 13.90 -2.57 -4.61
CA TYR A 107 14.14 -3.83 -3.92
C TYR A 107 15.63 -3.99 -3.55
N LEU A 108 16.54 -3.67 -4.46
CA LEU A 108 17.98 -3.70 -4.19
C LEU A 108 18.38 -2.68 -3.11
N ASP A 109 17.81 -1.48 -3.13
CA ASP A 109 18.03 -0.47 -2.08
C ASP A 109 17.57 -0.97 -0.69
N MET A 110 16.45 -1.72 -0.63
CA MET A 110 16.00 -2.37 0.61
C MET A 110 17.01 -3.42 1.09
N LEU A 111 17.62 -4.19 0.18
CA LEU A 111 18.67 -5.16 0.54
C LEU A 111 19.94 -4.47 1.03
N ASP A 112 20.37 -3.39 0.37
CA ASP A 112 21.51 -2.57 0.80
C ASP A 112 21.26 -1.99 2.19
N HIS A 113 20.08 -1.43 2.44
CA HIS A 113 19.70 -0.90 3.74
C HIS A 113 19.71 -2.00 4.82
N PHE A 114 19.10 -3.15 4.52
CA PHE A 114 19.10 -4.30 5.42
C PHE A 114 20.54 -4.73 5.78
N ARG A 115 21.44 -4.81 4.79
CA ARG A 115 22.86 -5.12 4.99
C ARG A 115 23.55 -4.09 5.89
N ALA A 116 23.36 -2.80 5.60
CA ALA A 116 23.99 -1.70 6.33
C ALA A 116 23.58 -1.63 7.80
N THR A 117 22.35 -2.02 8.13
CA THR A 117 21.89 -2.07 9.54
C THR A 117 22.50 -3.21 10.35
N GLY A 118 23.10 -4.21 9.71
CA GLY A 118 23.58 -5.42 10.37
C GLY A 118 22.46 -6.26 10.98
N ALA A 119 21.21 -6.08 10.53
CA ALA A 119 20.06 -6.77 11.08
C ALA A 119 20.21 -8.30 10.96
N THR A 120 20.12 -8.99 12.09
CA THR A 120 20.20 -10.45 12.16
C THR A 120 18.81 -11.10 12.18
N ASN A 121 17.75 -10.30 12.13
CA ASN A 121 16.38 -10.75 12.10
C ASN A 121 15.83 -10.64 10.67
N ARG A 122 15.48 -11.78 10.08
CA ARG A 122 14.84 -11.84 8.75
C ARG A 122 13.57 -11.00 8.62
N ASN A 123 12.87 -10.70 9.72
CA ASN A 123 11.66 -9.88 9.70
C ASN A 123 11.94 -8.40 9.36
N ALA A 124 13.20 -7.96 9.36
CA ALA A 124 13.56 -6.63 8.88
C ALA A 124 13.62 -6.57 7.33
N LEU A 125 13.53 -7.70 6.62
CA LEU A 125 13.24 -7.71 5.19
C LEU A 125 11.72 -7.59 4.98
N SER A 126 11.29 -6.66 4.13
CA SER A 126 9.90 -6.56 3.67
C SER A 126 9.55 -7.63 2.63
N LEU A 127 9.90 -8.88 2.91
CA LEU A 127 9.65 -10.07 2.11
C LEU A 127 8.90 -11.12 2.95
N SER A 128 8.36 -12.13 2.31
CA SER A 128 7.64 -13.23 2.98
C SER A 128 8.07 -14.62 2.51
N GLY A 129 7.70 -15.62 3.31
CA GLY A 129 7.79 -17.03 2.94
C GLY A 129 9.22 -17.56 2.73
N ARG A 130 9.33 -18.59 1.90
CA ARG A 130 10.60 -19.26 1.58
C ARG A 130 11.55 -18.34 0.80
N PHE A 131 11.00 -17.41 0.01
CA PHE A 131 11.82 -16.43 -0.69
C PHE A 131 12.58 -15.52 0.28
N ARG A 132 11.91 -15.00 1.32
CA ARG A 132 12.59 -14.22 2.38
C ARG A 132 13.71 -15.02 3.03
N ASP A 133 13.44 -16.29 3.35
CA ASP A 133 14.42 -17.14 4.01
C ASP A 133 15.65 -17.41 3.12
N ALA A 134 15.44 -17.57 1.81
CA ALA A 134 16.52 -17.71 0.82
C ALA A 134 17.35 -16.42 0.71
N VAL A 135 16.70 -15.27 0.55
CA VAL A 135 17.37 -13.95 0.48
C VAL A 135 18.17 -13.69 1.74
N PHE A 136 17.57 -13.87 2.93
CA PHE A 136 18.25 -13.66 4.21
C PHE A 136 19.48 -14.57 4.37
N SER A 137 19.38 -15.82 3.91
CA SER A 137 20.51 -16.76 3.95
C SER A 137 21.63 -16.35 3.00
N GLY A 138 21.30 -15.93 1.78
CA GLY A 138 22.28 -15.43 0.80
C GLY A 138 22.99 -14.16 1.29
N MET A 139 22.27 -13.25 1.95
CA MET A 139 22.84 -12.02 2.50
C MET A 139 23.92 -12.27 3.56
N LYS A 140 23.78 -13.31 4.39
CA LYS A 140 24.78 -13.67 5.42
C LYS A 140 26.12 -14.14 4.83
N ALA A 141 26.11 -14.66 3.61
CA ALA A 141 27.33 -15.16 2.97
C ALA A 141 28.26 -14.06 2.44
N SER A 142 27.86 -12.77 2.51
CA SER A 142 28.53 -11.66 1.82
C SER A 142 29.12 -10.57 2.75
N GLN A 143 29.60 -10.93 3.96
CA GLN A 143 29.93 -9.96 5.04
C GLN A 143 31.36 -9.39 5.03
N ASP A 144 32.22 -9.71 4.05
CA ASP A 144 33.66 -9.44 4.17
C ASP A 144 34.11 -8.04 3.70
N VAL A 145 33.22 -7.27 3.06
CA VAL A 145 33.52 -5.94 2.46
C VAL A 145 32.26 -5.09 2.36
N GLU A 146 32.43 -3.77 2.20
CA GLU A 146 31.33 -2.89 1.82
C GLU A 146 30.95 -3.10 0.35
N ARG A 147 29.67 -3.38 0.10
CA ARG A 147 29.17 -3.70 -1.23
C ARG A 147 27.77 -3.14 -1.46
N LYS A 148 27.49 -2.79 -2.72
CA LYS A 148 26.21 -2.24 -3.17
C LYS A 148 25.60 -3.06 -4.29
N PHE A 149 24.31 -3.35 -4.18
CA PHE A 149 23.59 -4.01 -5.24
C PHE A 149 23.29 -3.07 -6.42
N ALA A 150 23.36 -3.61 -7.64
CA ALA A 150 23.00 -2.90 -8.86
C ALA A 150 22.42 -3.87 -9.90
N ILE A 151 21.60 -3.35 -10.81
CA ILE A 151 21.15 -4.11 -11.97
C ILE A 151 22.28 -4.13 -13.02
N GLY A 152 22.78 -5.31 -13.35
CA GLY A 152 23.69 -5.53 -14.48
C GLY A 152 22.94 -5.70 -15.80
N SER A 153 21.90 -6.53 -15.81
CA SER A 153 21.02 -6.73 -16.97
C SER A 153 19.58 -6.92 -16.53
N LEU A 154 18.63 -6.57 -17.40
CA LEU A 154 17.20 -6.70 -17.16
C LEU A 154 16.49 -7.09 -18.47
N HIS A 155 15.70 -8.15 -18.41
CA HIS A 155 14.74 -8.53 -19.43
C HIS A 155 13.37 -8.74 -18.77
N VAL A 156 12.35 -8.03 -19.24
CA VAL A 156 10.98 -8.21 -18.75
C VAL A 156 10.35 -9.37 -19.55
N ASP A 157 10.09 -10.48 -18.89
CA ASP A 157 9.54 -11.68 -19.53
C ASP A 157 8.01 -11.58 -19.70
N ARG A 158 7.33 -11.04 -18.68
CA ARG A 158 5.88 -10.88 -18.65
C ARG A 158 5.49 -9.57 -17.98
N TYR A 159 4.48 -8.92 -18.54
CA TYR A 159 3.88 -7.72 -17.97
C TYR A 159 2.36 -7.84 -18.10
N LEU A 160 1.68 -7.92 -16.96
CA LEU A 160 0.26 -8.24 -16.89
C LEU A 160 -0.52 -7.13 -16.17
N VAL A 161 -1.72 -6.87 -16.68
CA VAL A 161 -2.69 -5.92 -16.15
C VAL A 161 -3.98 -6.62 -15.73
N LYS A 162 -4.71 -6.02 -14.80
CA LYS A 162 -6.03 -6.49 -14.36
C LYS A 162 -7.08 -6.19 -15.44
N PRO A 163 -8.27 -6.82 -15.42
CA PRO A 163 -9.33 -6.59 -16.40
C PRO A 163 -9.78 -5.13 -16.53
N TRP A 164 -9.60 -4.35 -15.47
CA TRP A 164 -9.89 -2.91 -15.39
C TRP A 164 -8.68 -2.02 -15.70
N GLY A 165 -7.55 -2.56 -16.15
CA GLY A 165 -6.46 -1.81 -16.78
C GLY A 165 -5.29 -1.40 -15.88
N THR A 166 -5.36 -1.60 -14.58
CA THR A 166 -4.24 -1.33 -13.66
C THR A 166 -3.18 -2.43 -13.74
N ARG A 167 -1.93 -2.09 -13.40
CA ARG A 167 -0.83 -3.05 -13.36
C ARG A 167 -1.07 -4.09 -12.27
N ALA A 168 -0.69 -5.33 -12.55
CA ALA A 168 -0.95 -6.46 -11.68
C ALA A 168 0.32 -7.22 -11.32
N LEU A 169 1.11 -7.56 -12.33
CA LEU A 169 2.23 -8.48 -12.18
C LEU A 169 3.26 -8.25 -13.27
N ALA A 170 4.53 -8.33 -12.90
CA ALA A 170 5.63 -8.44 -13.86
C ALA A 170 6.53 -9.62 -13.47
N GLU A 171 7.07 -10.31 -14.46
CA GLU A 171 8.14 -11.29 -14.26
C GLU A 171 9.33 -10.85 -15.10
N ALA A 172 10.52 -10.83 -14.51
CA ALA A 172 11.71 -10.33 -15.16
C ALA A 172 12.92 -11.19 -14.85
N THR A 173 13.71 -11.48 -15.87
CA THR A 173 15.03 -12.08 -15.74
C THR A 173 16.04 -10.96 -15.52
N VAL A 174 16.79 -11.03 -14.41
CA VAL A 174 17.70 -9.97 -13.96
C VAL A 174 19.05 -10.57 -13.62
N THR A 175 20.12 -9.90 -14.06
CA THR A 175 21.45 -10.07 -13.48
C THR A 175 21.65 -8.99 -12.42
N ILE A 176 21.76 -9.39 -11.17
CA ILE A 176 22.12 -8.53 -10.03
C ILE A 176 23.63 -8.59 -9.85
N LEU A 177 24.23 -7.42 -9.74
CA LEU A 177 25.63 -7.22 -9.40
C LEU A 177 25.71 -6.82 -7.93
N ASP A 178 26.53 -7.50 -7.15
CA ASP A 178 26.94 -7.05 -5.82
C ASP A 178 28.36 -6.48 -5.95
N LYS A 179 28.43 -5.16 -6.03
CA LYS A 179 29.66 -4.41 -6.37
C LYS A 179 30.41 -4.03 -5.12
N ALA A 180 31.68 -4.36 -5.04
CA ALA A 180 32.52 -3.83 -3.97
C ALA A 180 32.61 -2.30 -4.10
N THR A 181 32.16 -1.56 -3.08
CA THR A 181 32.24 -0.08 -3.06
C THR A 181 33.58 0.40 -2.49
N SER A 182 34.26 -0.47 -1.74
CA SER A 182 35.63 -0.28 -1.29
C SER A 182 36.47 -1.56 -1.53
N GLY A 183 37.75 -1.37 -1.85
CA GLY A 183 38.69 -2.47 -2.12
C GLY A 183 38.77 -2.91 -3.59
N SER A 184 39.44 -4.03 -3.85
CA SER A 184 39.73 -4.57 -5.19
C SER A 184 39.07 -5.93 -5.44
N LEU A 185 38.07 -6.28 -4.63
CA LEU A 185 37.38 -7.56 -4.78
C LEU A 185 36.46 -7.52 -6.02
N PRO A 186 36.39 -8.62 -6.79
CA PRO A 186 35.57 -8.66 -7.98
C PRO A 186 34.08 -8.54 -7.63
N ASP A 187 33.31 -7.99 -8.58
CA ASP A 187 31.86 -8.01 -8.54
C ASP A 187 31.37 -9.46 -8.43
N GLN A 188 30.40 -9.70 -7.55
CA GLN A 188 29.68 -10.96 -7.56
C GLN A 188 28.41 -10.78 -8.38
N THR A 189 28.03 -11.82 -9.10
CA THR A 189 26.90 -11.76 -10.03
C THR A 189 25.94 -12.90 -9.75
N GLU A 190 24.65 -12.57 -9.67
CA GLU A 190 23.58 -13.55 -9.61
C GLU A 190 22.60 -13.26 -10.74
N THR A 191 22.23 -14.27 -11.52
CA THR A 191 21.20 -14.14 -12.54
C THR A 191 20.03 -15.04 -12.18
N GLY A 192 18.84 -14.46 -12.14
CA GLY A 192 17.62 -15.18 -11.81
C GLY A 192 16.38 -14.45 -12.28
N ARG A 193 15.23 -15.11 -12.11
CA ARG A 193 13.94 -14.55 -12.47
C ARG A 193 13.21 -14.08 -11.23
N LEU A 194 12.78 -12.82 -11.23
CA LEU A 194 12.02 -12.19 -10.16
C LEU A 194 10.56 -12.06 -10.57
N ARG A 195 9.65 -12.19 -9.59
CA ARG A 195 8.24 -11.86 -9.74
C ARG A 195 7.93 -10.62 -8.92
N LEU A 196 7.26 -9.68 -9.59
CA LEU A 196 6.76 -8.46 -9.00
C LEU A 196 5.23 -8.42 -9.06
N VAL A 197 4.59 -7.92 -8.00
CA VAL A 197 3.12 -7.86 -7.91
C VAL A 197 2.67 -6.48 -7.41
N GLY A 198 1.50 -6.05 -7.88
CA GLY A 198 0.80 -4.82 -7.49
C GLY A 198 0.87 -3.72 -8.54
N ASP A 199 0.03 -2.69 -8.40
CA ASP A 199 0.10 -1.50 -9.28
C ASP A 199 1.37 -0.70 -9.04
N ARG A 200 1.79 -0.61 -7.76
CA ARG A 200 3.17 -0.35 -7.38
C ARG A 200 3.87 -1.70 -7.28
N LEU A 201 4.60 -2.08 -8.33
CA LEU A 201 5.24 -3.39 -8.39
C LEU A 201 6.30 -3.55 -7.29
N PHE A 202 6.14 -4.56 -6.45
CA PHE A 202 7.13 -4.99 -5.46
C PHE A 202 7.64 -6.38 -5.78
N VAL A 203 8.94 -6.64 -5.61
CA VAL A 203 9.50 -7.99 -5.71
C VAL A 203 8.96 -8.84 -4.56
N VAL A 204 8.22 -9.90 -4.89
CA VAL A 204 7.56 -10.78 -3.90
C VAL A 204 8.07 -12.21 -3.94
N ASP A 205 8.74 -12.60 -5.02
CA ASP A 205 9.20 -13.98 -5.23
C ASP A 205 10.36 -14.04 -6.23
N ALA A 206 11.05 -15.17 -6.23
CA ALA A 206 12.04 -15.53 -7.24
C ALA A 206 11.88 -16.98 -7.70
N TRP A 207 12.35 -17.27 -8.90
CA TRP A 207 12.34 -18.63 -9.44
C TRP A 207 13.48 -19.45 -8.82
N ASP A 208 13.11 -20.55 -8.17
CA ASP A 208 14.04 -21.56 -7.70
C ASP A 208 14.31 -22.58 -8.81
N TYR A 209 15.46 -22.43 -9.48
CA TYR A 209 15.88 -23.31 -10.55
C TYR A 209 16.15 -24.75 -10.09
N ALA A 210 16.42 -24.98 -8.79
CA ALA A 210 16.64 -26.33 -8.28
C ALA A 210 15.32 -27.11 -8.19
N SER A 211 14.22 -26.45 -7.78
CA SER A 211 12.90 -27.07 -7.72
C SER A 211 12.07 -26.90 -9.00
N GLY A 212 12.48 -26.02 -9.91
CA GLY A 212 11.69 -25.68 -11.10
C GLY A 212 10.37 -25.00 -10.75
N SER A 213 10.35 -24.21 -9.68
CA SER A 213 9.16 -23.54 -9.17
C SER A 213 9.50 -22.17 -8.57
N TRP A 214 8.48 -21.35 -8.31
CA TRP A 214 8.67 -20.12 -7.53
C TRP A 214 8.87 -20.47 -6.05
N PHE A 215 9.74 -19.74 -5.32
CA PHE A 215 10.00 -20.03 -3.90
C PHE A 215 8.72 -20.01 -3.06
N ASN A 216 7.88 -18.98 -3.25
CA ASN A 216 6.59 -18.86 -2.55
C ASN A 216 5.44 -19.47 -3.36
N GLY A 217 5.52 -19.42 -4.70
CA GLY A 217 4.42 -19.85 -5.56
C GLY A 217 3.40 -18.74 -5.83
N PRO A 218 2.34 -19.03 -6.59
CA PRO A 218 1.17 -18.15 -6.63
C PRO A 218 0.64 -17.95 -5.21
N ALA A 219 0.26 -16.73 -4.87
CA ALA A 219 -0.30 -16.39 -3.57
C ALA A 219 -1.77 -15.98 -3.73
N PRO A 220 -2.70 -16.92 -3.99
CA PRO A 220 -4.12 -16.59 -3.96
C PRO A 220 -4.54 -16.27 -2.53
N MET A 221 -5.55 -15.42 -2.37
CA MET A 221 -6.11 -15.12 -1.06
C MET A 221 -6.79 -16.36 -0.46
N THR A 222 -6.49 -16.66 0.81
CA THR A 222 -7.17 -17.74 1.53
C THR A 222 -8.49 -17.27 2.15
N ALA A 223 -9.38 -18.21 2.48
CA ALA A 223 -10.66 -17.89 3.12
C ALA A 223 -10.48 -17.18 4.47
N ASP A 224 -9.48 -17.58 5.26
CA ASP A 224 -9.23 -17.00 6.58
C ASP A 224 -8.66 -15.59 6.48
N GLU A 225 -7.73 -15.35 5.56
CA GLU A 225 -7.23 -14.00 5.28
C GLU A 225 -8.36 -13.09 4.80
N LEU A 226 -9.25 -13.58 3.92
CA LEU A 226 -10.40 -12.82 3.46
C LEU A 226 -11.33 -12.44 4.61
N ARG A 227 -11.64 -13.38 5.52
CA ARG A 227 -12.45 -13.11 6.72
C ARG A 227 -11.83 -12.05 7.63
N GLN A 228 -10.50 -12.07 7.78
CA GLN A 228 -9.79 -11.07 8.59
C GLN A 228 -9.85 -9.68 7.94
N GLN A 229 -9.65 -9.61 6.63
CA GLN A 229 -9.54 -8.34 5.92
C GLN A 229 -10.90 -7.69 5.62
N ILE A 230 -11.97 -8.47 5.41
CA ILE A 230 -13.28 -7.92 5.06
C ILE A 230 -13.88 -7.05 6.16
N THR A 231 -13.53 -7.33 7.42
CA THR A 231 -13.99 -6.57 8.58
C THR A 231 -13.69 -5.09 8.45
N TRP A 232 -12.45 -4.75 8.06
CA TRP A 232 -12.04 -3.35 7.90
C TRP A 232 -12.88 -2.62 6.84
N ALA A 233 -13.12 -3.26 5.69
CA ALA A 233 -13.90 -2.65 4.62
C ALA A 233 -15.34 -2.35 5.04
N ILE A 234 -15.99 -3.30 5.72
CA ILE A 234 -17.39 -3.19 6.15
C ILE A 234 -17.51 -2.17 7.29
N THR A 235 -16.62 -2.20 8.29
CA THR A 235 -16.69 -1.26 9.41
C THR A 235 -16.36 0.16 8.96
N SER A 236 -15.40 0.33 8.04
CA SER A 236 -15.11 1.65 7.43
C SER A 236 -16.32 2.17 6.64
N TYR A 237 -16.97 1.29 5.86
CA TYR A 237 -18.18 1.63 5.11
C TYR A 237 -19.33 2.09 6.03
N LEU A 238 -19.62 1.32 7.07
CA LEU A 238 -20.68 1.67 8.05
C LEU A 238 -20.29 2.86 8.93
N GLY A 239 -19.00 3.09 9.15
CA GLY A 239 -18.47 4.25 9.87
C GLY A 239 -18.89 5.58 9.22
N THR A 240 -19.02 5.62 7.89
CA THR A 240 -19.53 6.83 7.17
C THR A 240 -21.01 7.12 7.44
N GLU A 241 -21.77 6.12 7.92
CA GLU A 241 -23.18 6.23 8.31
C GLU A 241 -23.37 6.40 9.82
N THR A 242 -22.28 6.59 10.55
CA THR A 242 -22.30 6.57 12.00
C THR A 242 -21.97 7.94 12.56
N TRP A 243 -22.75 8.38 13.54
CA TRP A 243 -22.43 9.57 14.32
C TRP A 243 -23.06 9.49 15.71
N VAL A 244 -22.42 10.19 16.66
CA VAL A 244 -22.95 10.42 18.00
C VAL A 244 -22.90 11.92 18.33
N PRO A 245 -23.67 12.41 19.30
CA PRO A 245 -23.60 13.81 19.69
C PRO A 245 -22.15 14.22 20.04
N GLY A 246 -21.67 15.30 19.43
CA GLY A 246 -20.31 15.81 19.65
C GLY A 246 -19.19 15.05 18.90
N SER A 247 -19.50 14.04 18.08
CA SER A 247 -18.50 13.47 17.17
C SER A 247 -18.35 14.36 15.94
N ALA A 248 -17.12 14.54 15.46
CA ALA A 248 -16.91 15.12 14.13
C ALA A 248 -17.59 14.21 13.09
N PRO A 249 -18.35 14.75 12.12
CA PRO A 249 -18.86 13.94 11.03
C PRO A 249 -17.68 13.30 10.29
N VAL A 250 -17.81 12.02 9.96
CA VAL A 250 -16.83 11.33 9.10
C VAL A 250 -17.03 11.90 7.68
N GLY A 251 -16.31 12.98 7.39
CA GLY A 251 -16.30 13.60 6.07
C GLY A 251 -15.51 12.72 5.11
N PHE A 252 -16.21 11.93 4.32
CA PHE A 252 -15.62 11.26 3.16
C PHE A 252 -16.40 11.70 1.93
N SER A 253 -15.93 12.73 1.23
CA SER A 253 -16.52 13.15 -0.04
C SER A 253 -15.78 12.45 -1.18
N ASP A 254 -16.45 11.50 -1.79
CA ASP A 254 -15.95 10.74 -2.93
C ASP A 254 -17.07 10.63 -3.96
N ASP A 255 -16.80 11.07 -5.17
CA ASP A 255 -17.70 11.01 -6.33
C ASP A 255 -17.02 10.33 -7.54
N SER A 256 -15.87 9.68 -7.31
CA SER A 256 -15.03 9.09 -8.34
C SER A 256 -15.70 7.92 -9.08
N THR A 257 -16.69 7.27 -8.47
CA THR A 257 -17.41 6.14 -9.05
C THR A 257 -18.94 6.34 -9.01
N PRO A 258 -19.70 5.65 -9.89
CA PRO A 258 -21.16 5.66 -9.83
C PRO A 258 -21.71 5.26 -8.46
N PHE A 259 -21.14 4.23 -7.84
CA PHE A 259 -21.50 3.81 -6.48
C PHE A 259 -21.29 4.93 -5.46
N TRP A 260 -20.11 5.54 -5.45
CA TRP A 260 -19.81 6.60 -4.47
C TRP A 260 -20.69 7.83 -4.66
N ARG A 261 -21.02 8.22 -5.91
CA ARG A 261 -22.03 9.26 -6.17
C ARG A 261 -23.40 8.92 -5.58
N ALA A 262 -23.90 7.71 -5.82
CA ALA A 262 -25.18 7.26 -5.26
C ALA A 262 -25.14 7.19 -3.72
N ARG A 263 -24.00 6.76 -3.16
CA ARG A 263 -23.76 6.68 -1.73
C ARG A 263 -23.75 8.05 -1.07
N GLN A 264 -23.11 9.05 -1.68
CA GLN A 264 -23.13 10.43 -1.18
C GLN A 264 -24.54 11.00 -1.16
N ALA A 265 -25.33 10.77 -2.21
CA ALA A 265 -26.73 11.20 -2.24
C ALA A 265 -27.55 10.56 -1.10
N TYR A 266 -27.30 9.28 -0.81
CA TYR A 266 -27.91 8.62 0.35
C TYR A 266 -27.45 9.22 1.68
N LEU A 267 -26.13 9.41 1.88
CA LEU A 267 -25.60 10.00 3.12
C LEU A 267 -26.16 11.41 3.35
N ALA A 268 -26.26 12.22 2.30
CA ALA A 268 -26.85 13.56 2.35
C ALA A 268 -28.36 13.57 2.66
N SER A 269 -29.06 12.45 2.43
CA SER A 269 -30.48 12.30 2.78
C SER A 269 -30.73 12.00 4.26
N LEU A 270 -29.68 11.69 5.02
CA LEU A 270 -29.78 11.36 6.43
C LEU A 270 -29.98 12.64 7.26
N ASP A 271 -31.06 12.70 8.02
CA ASP A 271 -31.39 13.84 8.87
C ASP A 271 -30.69 13.71 10.24
N HIS A 272 -29.52 14.35 10.36
CA HIS A 272 -28.75 14.42 11.60
C HIS A 272 -29.46 15.20 12.72
N ALA A 273 -30.41 16.08 12.38
CA ALA A 273 -31.18 16.82 13.38
C ALA A 273 -32.32 15.96 13.96
N ALA A 274 -32.99 15.18 13.11
CA ALA A 274 -34.02 14.23 13.55
C ALA A 274 -33.45 13.00 14.27
N ALA A 275 -32.21 12.60 13.94
CA ALA A 275 -31.49 11.52 14.60
C ALA A 275 -30.09 12.00 15.01
N PRO A 276 -29.91 12.71 16.13
CA PRO A 276 -28.59 13.18 16.60
C PRO A 276 -27.60 12.05 16.93
N SER A 277 -28.05 10.80 16.97
CA SER A 277 -27.19 9.62 17.07
C SER A 277 -27.69 8.54 16.11
N ARG A 278 -26.76 7.91 15.40
CA ARG A 278 -26.99 6.72 14.59
C ARG A 278 -25.79 5.79 14.72
N VAL A 279 -26.05 4.57 15.17
CA VAL A 279 -25.02 3.55 15.41
C VAL A 279 -25.49 2.19 14.91
N PHE A 280 -24.56 1.26 14.73
CA PHE A 280 -24.83 -0.10 14.29
C PHE A 280 -24.58 -1.11 15.42
N GLU A 281 -25.57 -1.95 15.70
CA GLU A 281 -25.52 -3.00 16.73
C GLU A 281 -25.65 -4.39 16.06
N ASP A 282 -25.18 -5.43 16.74
CA ASP A 282 -25.36 -6.84 16.36
C ASP A 282 -24.91 -7.18 14.92
N LEU A 283 -23.80 -6.60 14.49
CA LEU A 283 -23.31 -6.73 13.13
C LEU A 283 -22.78 -8.14 12.83
N THR A 284 -23.31 -8.71 11.75
CA THR A 284 -22.90 -9.99 11.19
C THR A 284 -22.61 -9.85 9.70
N ALA A 285 -21.58 -10.53 9.22
CA ALA A 285 -21.24 -10.60 7.80
C ALA A 285 -21.12 -12.07 7.35
N THR A 286 -21.71 -12.40 6.21
CA THR A 286 -21.52 -13.69 5.54
C THR A 286 -20.92 -13.42 4.16
N ILE A 287 -19.77 -14.01 3.88
CA ILE A 287 -19.17 -13.98 2.55
C ILE A 287 -19.91 -15.02 1.71
N GLU A 288 -20.54 -14.59 0.62
CA GLU A 288 -21.28 -15.47 -0.27
C GLU A 288 -20.37 -16.08 -1.33
N ARG A 289 -19.37 -15.32 -1.77
CA ARG A 289 -18.42 -15.71 -2.82
C ARG A 289 -17.25 -14.75 -2.86
N TYR A 290 -16.10 -15.24 -3.30
CA TYR A 290 -14.95 -14.42 -3.69
C TYR A 290 -14.49 -14.75 -5.11
N ASP A 291 -14.52 -13.77 -5.99
CA ASP A 291 -14.00 -13.83 -7.35
C ASP A 291 -12.55 -13.32 -7.35
N THR A 292 -11.59 -14.17 -7.71
CA THR A 292 -10.13 -13.92 -7.56
C THR A 292 -9.36 -14.17 -8.85
N PHE A 293 -8.09 -13.78 -8.85
CA PHE A 293 -7.07 -14.23 -9.81
C PHE A 293 -6.40 -15.53 -9.35
N SER A 294 -5.74 -16.24 -10.27
CA SER A 294 -4.91 -17.41 -9.93
C SER A 294 -3.49 -17.01 -9.52
N GLU A 295 -2.99 -15.87 -9.99
CA GLU A 295 -1.61 -15.43 -9.78
C GLU A 295 -1.41 -14.46 -8.60
N ILE A 296 -2.44 -13.68 -8.25
CA ILE A 296 -2.36 -12.59 -7.25
C ILE A 296 -3.49 -12.69 -6.22
N ARG A 297 -3.34 -11.91 -5.14
CA ARG A 297 -4.26 -11.91 -3.98
C ARG A 297 -5.54 -11.12 -4.20
N ASP A 298 -5.67 -10.41 -5.32
CA ASP A 298 -6.72 -9.43 -5.52
C ASP A 298 -8.03 -10.07 -5.96
N GLY A 299 -9.13 -9.35 -5.76
CA GLY A 299 -10.44 -9.86 -6.13
C GLY A 299 -11.63 -9.06 -5.62
N LEU A 300 -12.81 -9.65 -5.77
CA LEU A 300 -14.10 -9.10 -5.34
C LEU A 300 -14.83 -10.11 -4.47
N ALA A 301 -15.14 -9.74 -3.24
CA ALA A 301 -16.07 -10.49 -2.41
C ALA A 301 -17.49 -9.97 -2.63
N THR A 302 -18.45 -10.89 -2.69
CA THR A 302 -19.86 -10.58 -2.40
C THR A 302 -20.12 -10.96 -0.96
N ALA A 303 -20.59 -10.02 -0.15
CA ALA A 303 -20.89 -10.27 1.25
C ALA A 303 -22.27 -9.75 1.61
N ARG A 304 -23.02 -10.54 2.36
CA ARG A 304 -24.26 -10.11 2.99
C ARG A 304 -23.96 -9.67 4.41
N ILE A 305 -24.40 -8.47 4.75
CA ILE A 305 -24.31 -7.95 6.10
C ILE A 305 -25.71 -7.80 6.70
N SER A 306 -25.82 -8.01 8.00
CA SER A 306 -27.05 -7.80 8.76
C SER A 306 -26.74 -7.30 10.16
N GLY A 307 -27.71 -6.61 10.75
CA GLY A 307 -27.63 -6.14 12.13
C GLY A 307 -28.80 -5.21 12.44
N THR A 308 -28.58 -4.34 13.42
CA THR A 308 -29.58 -3.37 13.89
C THR A 308 -29.01 -1.96 13.74
N VAL A 309 -29.77 -1.06 13.13
CA VAL A 309 -29.50 0.39 13.22
C VAL A 309 -30.21 0.92 14.44
N ALA A 310 -29.45 1.47 15.38
CA ALA A 310 -29.98 2.16 16.55
C ALA A 310 -29.86 3.68 16.35
N THR A 311 -31.00 4.37 16.37
CA THR A 311 -31.06 5.84 16.26
C THR A 311 -31.59 6.44 17.53
N LYS A 312 -31.02 7.57 17.96
CA LYS A 312 -31.52 8.36 19.09
C LYS A 312 -32.14 9.65 18.57
N ASP A 313 -33.37 9.95 18.97
CA ASP A 313 -34.04 11.21 18.65
C ASP A 313 -33.56 12.37 19.57
N PRO A 314 -33.93 13.64 19.30
CA PRO A 314 -33.56 14.77 20.15
C PRO A 314 -34.09 14.68 21.59
N ALA A 315 -35.15 13.92 21.84
CA ALA A 315 -35.69 13.66 23.17
C ALA A 315 -34.94 12.52 23.91
N GLY A 316 -33.94 11.92 23.27
CA GLY A 316 -33.13 10.85 23.83
C GLY A 316 -33.74 9.45 23.69
N ARG A 317 -34.87 9.29 22.99
CA ARG A 317 -35.51 7.98 22.79
C ARG A 317 -34.75 7.20 21.72
N VAL A 318 -34.60 5.91 21.96
CA VAL A 318 -33.88 5.00 21.06
C VAL A 318 -34.88 4.19 20.23
N SER A 319 -34.72 4.24 18.91
CA SER A 319 -35.39 3.35 17.96
C SER A 319 -34.37 2.33 17.43
N ARG A 320 -34.82 1.10 17.20
CA ARG A 320 -34.01 0.00 16.66
C ARG A 320 -34.70 -0.59 15.45
N THR A 321 -33.99 -0.62 14.33
CA THR A 321 -34.49 -1.18 13.06
C THR A 321 -33.51 -2.19 12.54
N SER A 322 -33.97 -3.42 12.27
CA SER A 322 -33.12 -4.42 11.64
C SER A 322 -32.83 -4.05 10.19
N PHE A 323 -31.66 -4.43 9.70
CA PHE A 323 -31.29 -4.24 8.31
C PHE A 323 -30.54 -5.46 7.77
N ALA A 324 -30.60 -5.63 6.45
CA ALA A 324 -29.76 -6.54 5.70
C ALA A 324 -29.35 -5.87 4.38
N ARG A 325 -28.08 -5.98 4.00
CA ARG A 325 -27.51 -5.41 2.77
C ARG A 325 -26.58 -6.41 2.11
N THR A 326 -26.51 -6.35 0.79
CA THR A 326 -25.55 -7.13 0.01
C THR A 326 -24.52 -6.18 -0.59
N LEU A 327 -23.25 -6.42 -0.32
CA LEU A 327 -22.13 -5.55 -0.67
C LEU A 327 -21.19 -6.25 -1.65
N ARG A 328 -20.57 -5.47 -2.54
CA ARG A 328 -19.31 -5.84 -3.21
C ARG A 328 -18.15 -5.21 -2.46
N VAL A 329 -17.21 -6.03 -2.02
CA VAL A 329 -15.97 -5.60 -1.39
C VAL A 329 -14.81 -5.88 -2.34
N PHE A 330 -14.09 -4.84 -2.71
CA PHE A 330 -12.92 -4.91 -3.56
C PHE A 330 -11.65 -5.05 -2.73
N PHE A 331 -10.83 -6.04 -3.11
CA PHE A 331 -9.49 -6.30 -2.58
C PHE A 331 -8.51 -6.00 -3.71
N GLY A 332 -7.97 -4.79 -3.71
CA GLY A 332 -7.01 -4.31 -4.71
C GLY A 332 -5.69 -3.91 -4.08
N ASN A 333 -4.99 -2.96 -4.71
CA ASN A 333 -3.62 -2.62 -4.34
C ASN A 333 -3.41 -1.87 -3.02
N TRP A 334 -4.43 -1.18 -2.51
CA TRP A 334 -4.29 -0.34 -1.30
C TRP A 334 -4.93 -0.98 -0.07
N VAL A 335 -6.21 -0.67 0.19
CA VAL A 335 -6.99 -1.24 1.29
C VAL A 335 -8.29 -1.85 0.77
N PRO A 336 -8.79 -2.92 1.40
CA PRO A 336 -10.11 -3.45 1.10
C PRO A 336 -11.19 -2.40 1.30
N GLN A 337 -12.13 -2.31 0.36
CA GLN A 337 -13.17 -1.28 0.39
C GLN A 337 -14.47 -1.76 -0.25
N VAL A 338 -15.60 -1.27 0.27
CA VAL A 338 -16.90 -1.47 -0.37
C VAL A 338 -16.95 -0.63 -1.66
N VAL A 339 -17.25 -1.28 -2.78
CA VAL A 339 -17.34 -0.65 -4.11
C VAL A 339 -18.74 -0.73 -4.72
N ASP A 340 -19.66 -1.45 -4.05
CA ASP A 340 -21.05 -1.49 -4.45
C ASP A 340 -21.96 -2.01 -3.32
N GLU A 341 -23.26 -1.70 -3.45
CA GLU A 341 -24.34 -2.23 -2.62
C GLU A 341 -25.55 -2.56 -3.49
N GLN A 342 -26.27 -3.64 -3.17
CA GLN A 342 -27.57 -3.91 -3.78
C GLN A 342 -28.67 -3.12 -3.08
N THR A 343 -29.49 -2.46 -3.88
CA THR A 343 -30.78 -1.92 -3.46
C THR A 343 -31.72 -3.04 -3.00
N ALA A 344 -32.81 -2.67 -2.32
CA ALA A 344 -33.85 -3.63 -1.91
C ALA A 344 -34.48 -4.42 -3.08
N ALA A 345 -34.40 -3.89 -4.31
CA ALA A 345 -34.85 -4.56 -5.52
C ALA A 345 -33.81 -5.54 -6.11
N GLY A 346 -32.64 -5.70 -5.47
CA GLY A 346 -31.55 -6.57 -5.93
C GLY A 346 -30.66 -5.94 -7.02
N VAL A 347 -30.87 -4.67 -7.35
CA VAL A 347 -30.07 -3.94 -8.36
C VAL A 347 -28.87 -3.29 -7.68
N TRP A 348 -27.69 -3.42 -8.28
CA TRP A 348 -26.46 -2.76 -7.85
C TRP A 348 -26.55 -1.24 -8.01
N MET A 349 -26.19 -0.49 -6.97
CA MET A 349 -26.22 0.98 -6.96
C MET A 349 -25.29 1.59 -8.01
N SER A 350 -24.21 0.89 -8.37
CA SER A 350 -23.32 1.29 -9.47
C SER A 350 -23.94 1.13 -10.87
N GLY A 351 -25.08 0.43 -11.01
CA GLY A 351 -25.60 0.00 -12.31
C GLY A 351 -24.78 -1.12 -12.97
N GLY A 352 -23.84 -1.73 -12.23
CA GLY A 352 -22.91 -2.75 -12.72
C GLY A 352 -21.55 -2.20 -13.15
N ASP A 353 -21.39 -0.87 -13.25
CA ASP A 353 -20.09 -0.23 -13.49
C ASP A 353 -19.40 0.14 -12.17
N LEU A 354 -18.55 -0.76 -11.70
CA LEU A 354 -17.78 -0.57 -10.47
C LEU A 354 -16.66 0.49 -10.60
N ALA A 355 -16.28 0.89 -11.81
CA ALA A 355 -15.17 1.80 -12.09
C ALA A 355 -13.87 1.44 -11.32
N LEU A 356 -13.52 0.15 -11.25
CA LEU A 356 -12.41 -0.35 -10.42
C LEU A 356 -11.05 0.25 -10.77
N ALA A 357 -10.85 0.70 -12.02
CA ALA A 357 -9.64 1.40 -12.42
C ALA A 357 -9.36 2.63 -11.54
N ALA A 358 -10.41 3.39 -11.18
CA ALA A 358 -10.30 4.56 -10.31
C ALA A 358 -10.01 4.19 -8.84
N ARG A 359 -10.35 2.95 -8.44
CA ARG A 359 -10.22 2.46 -7.06
C ARG A 359 -8.95 1.69 -6.77
N ASP A 360 -8.34 1.15 -7.81
CA ASP A 360 -7.22 0.21 -7.71
C ASP A 360 -5.86 0.88 -7.91
N MET A 361 -5.82 2.21 -8.07
CA MET A 361 -4.57 2.95 -8.07
C MET A 361 -4.04 3.10 -6.64
N ASN A 362 -2.73 2.92 -6.44
CA ASN A 362 -2.09 3.29 -5.18
C ASN A 362 -1.98 4.83 -5.13
N ALA A 363 -2.84 5.50 -4.37
CA ALA A 363 -2.85 6.95 -4.21
C ALA A 363 -1.83 7.48 -3.16
N ALA A 364 -0.78 6.70 -2.86
CA ALA A 364 0.20 6.99 -1.79
C ALA A 364 1.60 7.30 -2.33
#